data_AF-A0AAV6AMB1-F1
#
_entry.id   AF-A0AAV6AMB1-F1
#
_cell.length_a   1.000
_cell.length_b   1.000
_cell.length_c   1.000
_cell.angle_alpha   90.00
_cell.angle_beta   90.00
_cell.angle_gamma   90.00
#
_symmetry.space_group_name_H-M   'P 1'
#
loop_
_entity.id
_entity.type
_entity.pdbx_description
1 polymer ?
#
loop_
_entity_poly.entity_id
_entity_poly.type
_entity_poly.pdbx_seq_one_letter_code
_entity_poly.pdbx_strand_id
1 'polypeptide(L)' 'WTLDRDPFLLETSVPGVFAAGDVRHGSGKRVSAAVGEGSMAVMMVWQHRALAGL' A
#
# COMPACT_ATOMS: atom_id res chain seq x y z
N TRP A 1 9.95 8.26 -7.60
CA TRP A 1 9.84 6.81 -7.80
C TRP A 1 11.11 6.32 -8.50
N THR A 2 11.65 5.16 -8.12
CA THR A 2 13.00 4.73 -8.56
C THR A 2 13.07 3.27 -9.05
N LEU A 3 11.97 2.53 -9.03
CA LEU A 3 11.94 1.12 -9.46
C LEU A 3 11.39 1.01 -10.88
N ASP A 4 11.83 -0.03 -11.60
CA ASP A 4 11.36 -0.37 -12.95
C ASP A 4 10.04 -1.15 -12.93
N ARG A 5 9.04 -0.58 -12.26
CA ARG A 5 7.66 -1.06 -12.15
C ARG A 5 6.79 0.05 -11.57
N ASP A 6 5.48 -0.01 -11.76
CA ASP A 6 4.57 0.95 -11.12
C ASP A 6 4.41 0.70 -9.61
N PRO A 7 4.12 1.73 -8.79
CA PRO A 7 3.75 1.57 -7.39
C PRO A 7 2.62 0.55 -7.20
N PHE A 8 2.73 -0.29 -6.16
CA PHE A 8 1.63 -1.15 -5.75
C PHE A 8 0.50 -0.28 -5.20
N LEU A 9 -0.69 -0.84 -5.18
CA LEU A 9 -1.82 -0.16 -4.57
C LEU A 9 -1.52 0.17 -3.10
N LEU A 10 -1.82 1.40 -2.69
CA LEU A 10 -1.53 1.95 -1.36
C LEU A 10 -0.04 2.12 -1.02
N GLU A 11 0.87 1.89 -1.96
CA GLU A 11 2.29 2.16 -1.76
C GLU A 11 2.58 3.66 -1.82
N THR A 12 3.44 4.11 -0.92
CA THR A 12 3.85 5.51 -0.85
C THR A 12 4.92 5.83 -1.89
N SER A 13 5.46 7.05 -1.84
CA SER A 13 6.64 7.42 -2.64
C SER A 13 7.91 6.64 -2.26
N VAL A 14 7.90 5.96 -1.12
CA VAL A 14 8.99 5.08 -0.65
C VAL A 14 8.60 3.63 -0.95
N PRO A 15 9.35 2.92 -1.82
CA PRO A 15 9.05 1.53 -2.13
C PRO A 15 9.05 0.64 -0.89
N GLY A 16 8.09 -0.28 -0.81
CA GLY A 16 7.86 -1.19 0.32
C GLY A 16 7.12 -0.57 1.51
N VAL A 17 6.84 0.74 1.50
CA VAL A 17 6.07 1.43 2.54
C VAL A 17 4.65 1.69 2.04
N PHE A 18 3.67 1.24 2.81
CA PHE A 18 2.25 1.32 2.45
C PHE A 18 1.46 2.19 3.44
N ALA A 19 0.48 2.95 2.94
CA ALA A 19 -0.37 3.82 3.72
C ALA A 19 -1.84 3.47 3.51
N ALA A 20 -2.53 3.10 4.59
CA ALA A 20 -3.95 2.74 4.59
C ALA A 20 -4.75 3.61 5.56
N GLY A 21 -6.02 3.87 5.24
CA GLY A 21 -6.91 4.67 6.06
C GLY A 21 -6.55 6.15 6.07
N ASP A 22 -6.92 6.84 7.15
CA ASP A 22 -6.99 8.31 7.15
C ASP A 22 -5.64 9.02 7.02
N VAL A 23 -4.53 8.31 7.16
CA VAL A 23 -3.19 8.85 6.95
C VAL A 23 -2.90 9.13 5.46
N ARG A 24 -3.57 8.46 4.53
CA ARG A 24 -3.31 8.64 3.09
C ARG A 24 -4.08 9.82 2.49
N HIS A 25 -3.50 10.43 1.46
CA HIS A 25 -4.20 11.40 0.62
C HIS A 25 -5.44 10.75 0.00
N GLY A 26 -6.59 11.45 0.05
CA GLY A 26 -7.81 11.02 -0.64
C GLY A 26 -8.49 9.83 0.02
N SER A 27 -8.17 9.56 1.29
CA SER A 27 -8.91 8.59 2.11
C SER A 27 -10.36 9.03 2.26
N GLY A 28 -11.28 8.07 2.29
CA GLY A 28 -12.71 8.36 2.52
C GLY A 28 -13.06 8.81 3.94
N LYS A 29 -12.11 8.86 4.89
CA LYS A 29 -12.34 9.20 6.31
C LYS A 29 -13.41 8.34 6.99
N ARG A 30 -13.45 7.05 6.65
CA ARG A 30 -14.45 6.08 7.13
C ARG A 30 -13.77 4.82 7.63
N VAL A 31 -14.22 4.33 8.78
CA VAL A 31 -13.69 3.12 9.42
C VAL A 31 -13.76 1.89 8.51
N SER A 32 -14.88 1.66 7.83
CA SER A 32 -15.04 0.48 6.95
C SER A 32 -14.08 0.50 5.76
N ALA A 33 -13.85 1.68 5.19
CA ALA A 33 -12.89 1.86 4.10
C ALA A 33 -11.45 1.65 4.62
N ALA A 34 -11.09 2.23 5.77
CA ALA A 34 -9.76 2.07 6.37
C ALA A 34 -9.44 0.61 6.69
N VAL A 35 -10.42 -0.16 7.19
CA VAL A 35 -10.27 -1.61 7.44
C VAL A 35 -9.99 -2.37 6.15
N GLY A 36 -10.77 -2.10 5.09
CA GLY A 36 -10.55 -2.74 3.78
C GLY A 36 -9.18 -2.41 3.19
N GLU A 37 -8.78 -1.14 3.24
CA GLU A 37 -7.46 -0.68 2.79
C GLU A 37 -6.32 -1.36 3.59
N GLY A 38 -6.48 -1.56 4.90
CA GLY A 38 -5.51 -2.27 5.73
C GLY A 38 -5.28 -3.72 5.26
N SER A 39 -6.36 -4.45 4.98
CA SER A 39 -6.28 -5.81 4.43
C SER A 39 -5.59 -5.83 3.06
N MET A 40 -5.89 -4.86 2.21
CA MET A 40 -5.25 -4.73 0.89
C MET A 40 -3.76 -4.40 1.01
N ALA A 41 -3.38 -3.53 1.95
CA ALA A 41 -1.97 -3.19 2.20
C ALA A 41 -1.15 -4.43 2.60
N VAL A 42 -1.69 -5.31 3.45
CA VAL A 42 -1.02 -6.57 3.82
C VAL A 42 -0.79 -7.47 2.59
N MET A 43 -1.80 -7.61 1.71
CA MET A 43 -1.64 -8.37 0.48
C MET A 43 -0.55 -7.78 -0.44
N MET A 44 -0.50 -6.45 -0.55
CA MET A 44 0.51 -5.77 -1.37
C MET A 44 1.92 -5.88 -0.78
N VAL A 45 2.06 -5.91 0.55
CA VAL A 45 3.34 -6.20 1.23
C VAL A 45 3.87 -7.56 0.80
N TRP A 46 3.03 -8.60 0.78
CA TRP A 46 3.44 -9.93 0.33
C TRP A 46 3.84 -9.93 -1.15
N GLN A 47 3.09 -9.24 -2.00
CA GLN A 47 3.43 -9.14 -3.42
C GLN A 47 4.75 -8.39 -3.65
N HIS A 48 4.99 -7.31 -2.91
CA HIS A 48 6.25 -6.58 -2.92
C HIS A 48 7.42 -7.47 -2.50
N ARG A 49 7.27 -8.23 -1.41
CA ARG A 49 8.29 -9.17 -0.91
C ARG A 49 8.60 -10.25 -1.93
N ALA A 50 7.58 -10.87 -2.52
CA ALA A 50 7.74 -11.89 -3.54
C ALA A 50 8.53 -11.37 -4.75
N LEU A 51 8.27 -10.13 -5.19
CA LEU A 51 9.03 -9.48 -6.27
C LEU A 51 10.45 -9.07 -5.86
N ALA A 52 10.66 -8.74 -4.58
CA ALA A 52 11.98 -8.45 -4.01
C ALA A 52 12.81 -9.71 -3.70
N GLY A 53 12.25 -10.92 -3.86
CA GLY A 53 12.91 -12.18 -3.56
C GLY A 53 13.05 -12.51 -2.07
N LEU A 54 12.18 -11.94 -1.23
CA LEU A 54 12.13 -12.12 0.25
C LEU A 54 10.86 -12.83 0.72
#